data_AF-A0A9E1YY12-F1
#
_entry.id   AF-A0A9E1YY12-F1
#
_cell.length_a   1.000
_cell.length_b   1.000
_cell.length_c   1.000
_cell.angle_alpha   90.00
_cell.angle_beta   90.00
_cell.angle_gamma   90.00
#
_symmetry.space_group_name_H-M   'P 1'
#
loop_
_entity.id
_entity.type
_entity.pdbx_description
1 polymer ?
#
loop_
_entity_poly.entity_id
_entity_poly.type
_entity_poly.pdbx_seq_one_letter_code
_entity_poly.pdbx_strand_id
1 'polypeptide(L)'
;MSSLPIIVSLLLSNPWADTVVSFDEGIGGTPGYNIADTAIGEPSRFTGGDIWPGVVSPFNAPWLADEIVSIGAGGSLVVAFNSPVTDDPMNPWGIDLLVFGNSGLLDNSWPAGIVGGVFSDDGGQIEVSADGKNWVAITTNEADGLWPTCGFIDSQPYDAVEGSQPSDFTMPVDPRLTLNDVMGLTNDELIAYYRTSGGGTPIDLAGTGLDEISYVRISVDASSKLSPEIDGFSDVQEQFVGDVNMNGVVDVTDLLILVGSFGPAEIGGPLADFNGDLIIDVIDLLALIGNWSS
;
A
#
# COMPACT_ATOMS: atom_id res chain seq x y z
N MET A 1 -27.77 27.62 21.32
CA MET A 1 -27.05 26.55 22.03
C MET A 1 -25.89 26.18 21.12
N SER A 2 -24.67 26.56 21.49
CA SER A 2 -23.46 26.24 20.73
C SER A 2 -23.16 24.77 20.99
N SER A 3 -23.26 23.94 19.96
CA SER A 3 -22.69 22.60 19.96
C SER A 3 -21.17 22.77 20.02
N LEU A 4 -20.55 22.28 21.10
CA LEU A 4 -19.11 22.07 21.10
C LEU A 4 -18.78 21.04 20.01
N PRO A 5 -17.69 21.20 19.25
CA PRO A 5 -17.20 20.14 18.39
C PRO A 5 -16.77 18.98 19.30
N ILE A 6 -17.34 17.80 19.06
CA ILE A 6 -16.81 16.55 19.61
C ILE A 6 -15.50 16.35 18.86
N ILE A 7 -14.38 16.70 19.49
CA ILE A 7 -13.07 16.23 19.04
C ILE A 7 -13.04 14.76 19.43
N VAL A 8 -13.37 13.88 18.49
CA VAL A 8 -13.00 12.47 18.58
C VAL A 8 -11.49 12.45 18.53
N SER A 9 -10.84 12.22 19.67
CA SER A 9 -9.44 11.84 19.68
C SER A 9 -9.39 10.44 19.10
N LEU A 10 -9.16 10.31 17.79
CA LEU A 10 -8.65 9.05 17.23
C LEU A 10 -7.36 8.75 18.00
N LEU A 11 -7.39 7.72 18.84
CA LEU A 11 -6.16 6.99 19.11
C LEU A 11 -5.77 6.45 17.74
N LEU A 12 -4.77 7.06 17.10
CA LEU A 12 -4.14 6.46 15.94
C LEU A 12 -3.72 5.05 16.36
N SER A 13 -4.47 4.04 15.90
CA SER A 13 -3.95 2.67 15.86
C SER A 13 -2.64 2.75 15.12
N ASN A 14 -1.63 2.05 15.60
CA ASN A 14 -0.42 1.82 14.82
C ASN A 14 -0.84 0.99 13.60
N PRO A 15 -0.83 1.54 12.37
CA PRO A 15 -1.32 0.79 11.21
C PRO A 15 -0.27 -0.21 10.73
N TRP A 16 0.92 -0.23 11.31
CA TRP A 16 2.01 -1.08 10.88
C TRP A 16 2.02 -2.41 11.63
N ALA A 17 2.48 -3.47 10.98
CA ALA A 17 2.98 -4.63 11.70
C ALA A 17 4.12 -4.19 12.64
N ASP A 18 4.14 -4.72 13.86
CA ASP A 18 5.00 -4.19 14.93
C ASP A 18 5.78 -5.25 15.69
N THR A 19 5.58 -6.51 15.33
CA THR A 19 6.24 -7.64 15.97
C THR A 19 6.69 -8.65 14.92
N VAL A 20 7.99 -8.94 14.87
CA VAL A 20 8.50 -10.14 14.20
C VAL A 20 8.25 -11.35 15.10
N VAL A 21 7.40 -12.27 14.64
CA VAL A 21 7.08 -13.52 15.36
C VAL A 21 8.13 -14.58 15.10
N SER A 22 8.55 -14.73 13.85
CA SER A 22 9.62 -15.65 13.45
C SER A 22 10.20 -15.27 12.10
N PHE A 23 11.48 -15.58 11.90
CA PHE A 23 12.15 -15.44 10.62
C PHE A 23 13.05 -16.66 10.38
N ASP A 24 12.91 -17.24 9.18
CA ASP A 24 13.82 -18.22 8.59
C ASP A 24 14.33 -17.63 7.28
N GLU A 25 15.62 -17.33 7.21
CA GLU A 25 16.24 -16.75 6.02
C GLU A 25 16.18 -17.67 4.80
N GLY A 26 16.02 -18.98 5.00
CA GLY A 26 16.07 -19.95 3.90
C GLY A 26 17.44 -20.01 3.24
N ILE A 27 17.46 -20.35 1.93
CA ILE A 27 18.69 -20.45 1.13
C ILE A 27 18.64 -19.49 -0.04
N GLY A 28 19.71 -18.72 -0.23
CA GLY A 28 19.88 -17.88 -1.42
C GLY A 28 19.22 -16.50 -1.32
N GLY A 29 18.77 -16.09 -0.13
CA GLY A 29 18.45 -14.69 0.14
C GLY A 29 19.69 -13.79 -0.01
N THR A 30 19.47 -12.50 -0.23
CA THR A 30 20.54 -11.54 -0.51
C THR A 30 21.48 -11.41 0.70
N PRO A 31 22.80 -11.70 0.57
CA PRO A 31 23.71 -11.68 1.71
C PRO A 31 23.75 -10.32 2.43
N GLY A 32 23.45 -10.33 3.72
CA GLY A 32 23.44 -9.12 4.56
C GLY A 32 22.06 -8.50 4.78
N TYR A 33 21.04 -8.95 4.04
CA TYR A 33 19.65 -8.49 4.14
C TYR A 33 18.82 -9.44 5.00
N ASN A 34 19.31 -9.77 6.20
CA ASN A 34 18.71 -10.78 7.07
C ASN A 34 18.32 -10.23 8.46
N ILE A 35 18.04 -8.92 8.52
CA ILE A 35 17.53 -8.25 9.71
C ILE A 35 16.01 -8.21 9.59
N ALA A 36 15.31 -9.16 10.20
CA ALA A 36 13.84 -9.24 10.08
C ALA A 36 13.09 -8.02 10.63
N ASP A 37 13.68 -7.30 11.59
CA ASP A 37 13.08 -6.11 12.19
C ASP A 37 12.95 -4.93 11.20
N THR A 38 13.57 -4.99 10.01
CA THR A 38 13.38 -3.97 8.97
C THR A 38 12.00 -4.06 8.30
N ALA A 39 11.31 -5.21 8.40
CA ALA A 39 9.99 -5.41 7.80
C ALA A 39 8.82 -5.04 8.72
N ILE A 40 9.08 -4.35 9.84
CA ILE A 40 8.04 -3.86 10.77
C ILE A 40 8.18 -2.35 10.96
N GLY A 41 7.08 -1.69 11.32
CA GLY A 41 7.00 -0.24 11.33
C GLY A 41 6.65 0.35 9.98
N GLU A 42 6.84 1.67 9.86
CA GLU A 42 6.50 2.40 8.64
C GLU A 42 7.47 2.02 7.50
N PRO A 43 6.97 1.75 6.27
CA PRO A 43 7.81 1.52 5.10
C PRO A 43 8.79 2.67 4.81
N SER A 44 9.86 2.36 4.09
CA SER A 44 10.94 3.29 3.82
C SER A 44 10.48 4.43 2.89
N ARG A 45 10.73 5.68 3.29
CA ARG A 45 10.48 6.88 2.46
C ARG A 45 11.71 7.38 1.73
N PHE A 46 12.89 7.00 2.20
CA PHE A 46 14.17 7.48 1.73
C PHE A 46 15.19 6.37 1.81
N THR A 47 16.12 6.32 0.86
CA THR A 47 17.09 5.25 0.75
C THR A 47 18.50 5.76 0.42
N GLY A 48 19.48 4.86 0.51
CA GLY A 48 20.87 5.09 0.12
C GLY A 48 21.73 5.87 1.10
N GLY A 49 21.14 6.29 2.22
CA GLY A 49 21.81 6.88 3.37
C GLY A 49 22.81 7.99 2.99
N ASP A 50 24.01 7.94 3.57
CA ASP A 50 25.05 8.94 3.30
C ASP A 50 25.79 8.74 1.97
N ILE A 51 25.51 7.66 1.22
CA ILE A 51 26.28 7.29 0.02
C ILE A 51 25.61 7.83 -1.23
N TRP A 52 24.34 7.49 -1.44
CA TRP A 52 23.51 7.91 -2.56
C TRP A 52 22.10 8.22 -2.06
N PRO A 53 21.93 9.31 -1.28
CA PRO A 53 20.63 9.68 -0.73
C PRO A 53 19.62 9.86 -1.87
N GLY A 54 18.46 9.24 -1.76
CA GLY A 54 17.38 9.35 -2.72
C GLY A 54 16.03 9.04 -2.10
N VAL A 55 14.98 9.73 -2.54
CA VAL A 55 13.60 9.37 -2.18
C VAL A 55 13.31 7.93 -2.59
N VAL A 56 12.58 7.19 -1.75
CA VAL A 56 11.94 5.97 -2.21
C VAL A 56 10.81 6.37 -3.14
N SER A 57 10.88 5.91 -4.39
CA SER A 57 9.92 6.25 -5.43
C SER A 57 9.63 5.01 -6.28
N PRO A 58 8.62 5.07 -7.15
CA PRO A 58 8.36 3.95 -8.05
C PRO A 58 9.54 3.58 -8.97
N PHE A 59 10.55 4.44 -9.12
CA PHE A 59 11.76 4.14 -9.91
C PHE A 59 13.03 4.00 -9.06
N ASN A 60 12.94 4.16 -7.75
CA ASN A 60 14.04 4.05 -6.80
C ASN A 60 13.51 3.37 -5.53
N ALA A 61 13.39 2.04 -5.58
CA ALA A 61 12.94 1.20 -4.47
C ALA A 61 13.85 1.34 -3.23
N PRO A 62 13.39 0.96 -2.02
CA PRO A 62 14.29 0.80 -0.88
C PRO A 62 15.32 -0.30 -1.17
N TRP A 63 16.57 -0.10 -0.76
CA TRP A 63 17.65 -1.02 -1.12
C TRP A 63 18.75 -1.19 -0.07
N LEU A 64 18.71 -0.51 1.07
CA LEU A 64 19.68 -0.75 2.14
C LEU A 64 19.29 -1.96 3.00
N ALA A 65 20.30 -2.60 3.59
CA ALA A 65 20.13 -3.79 4.42
C ALA A 65 19.44 -3.51 5.77
N ASP A 66 19.29 -2.24 6.14
CA ASP A 66 18.50 -1.76 7.28
C ASP A 66 17.12 -1.23 6.89
N GLU A 67 16.74 -1.33 5.62
CA GLU A 67 15.41 -0.97 5.08
C GLU A 67 14.60 -2.23 4.72
N ILE A 68 15.25 -3.24 4.13
CA ILE A 68 14.57 -4.43 3.60
C ILE A 68 15.18 -5.74 4.11
N VAL A 69 14.34 -6.76 4.28
CA VAL A 69 14.75 -8.14 4.58
C VAL A 69 14.48 -9.05 3.38
N SER A 70 15.46 -9.87 3.02
CA SER A 70 15.39 -10.84 1.91
C SER A 70 15.07 -12.24 2.44
N ILE A 71 14.13 -12.92 1.80
CA ILE A 71 13.70 -14.27 2.17
C ILE A 71 14.12 -15.24 1.06
N GLY A 72 15.03 -16.15 1.36
CA GLY A 72 15.51 -17.16 0.42
C GLY A 72 14.56 -18.35 0.24
N ALA A 73 14.90 -19.23 -0.69
CA ALA A 73 14.14 -20.46 -0.97
C ALA A 73 13.98 -21.32 0.31
N GLY A 74 12.73 -21.69 0.59
CA GLY A 74 12.35 -22.45 1.78
C GLY A 74 12.31 -21.62 3.08
N GLY A 75 12.61 -20.32 3.00
CA GLY A 75 12.53 -19.38 4.11
C GLY A 75 11.12 -18.86 4.34
N SER A 76 10.95 -18.13 5.44
CA SER A 76 9.71 -17.44 5.77
C SER A 76 9.92 -16.28 6.73
N LEU A 77 9.08 -15.27 6.63
CA LEU A 77 8.92 -14.20 7.62
C LEU A 77 7.51 -14.25 8.17
N VAL A 78 7.35 -14.17 9.49
CA VAL A 78 6.04 -14.02 10.15
C VAL A 78 6.07 -12.75 10.98
N VAL A 79 5.15 -11.83 10.67
CA VAL A 79 4.92 -10.61 11.44
C VAL A 79 3.53 -10.64 12.09
N ALA A 80 3.34 -9.78 13.09
CA ALA A 80 2.06 -9.58 13.74
C ALA A 80 1.74 -8.10 13.90
N PHE A 81 0.44 -7.81 13.90
CA PHE A 81 -0.14 -6.51 14.23
C PHE A 81 -0.70 -6.56 15.66
N ASN A 82 -0.44 -5.53 16.47
CA ASN A 82 -1.07 -5.42 17.78
C ASN A 82 -2.57 -5.15 17.70
N SER A 83 -3.01 -4.41 16.68
CA SER A 83 -4.41 -4.21 16.32
C SER A 83 -4.71 -5.10 15.11
N PRO A 84 -5.73 -5.99 15.17
CA PRO A 84 -6.09 -6.81 14.01
C PRO A 84 -6.43 -5.96 12.78
N VAL A 85 -5.94 -6.37 11.62
CA VAL A 85 -6.41 -5.89 10.32
C VAL A 85 -7.79 -6.49 10.07
N THR A 86 -8.78 -5.67 9.74
CA THR A 86 -10.18 -6.09 9.60
C THR A 86 -10.56 -6.15 8.13
N ASP A 87 -11.34 -7.16 7.72
CA ASP A 87 -12.06 -7.14 6.44
C ASP A 87 -13.15 -6.07 6.51
N ASP A 88 -12.86 -4.88 5.96
CA ASP A 88 -13.77 -3.73 6.02
C ASP A 88 -14.13 -3.24 4.61
N PRO A 89 -15.41 -3.34 4.19
CA PRO A 89 -15.84 -2.83 2.90
C PRO A 89 -15.70 -1.30 2.74
N MET A 90 -15.46 -0.56 3.81
CA MET A 90 -15.16 0.87 3.78
C MET A 90 -13.67 1.15 3.53
N ASN A 91 -12.79 0.16 3.56
CA ASN A 91 -11.45 0.34 3.05
C ASN A 91 -11.51 0.62 1.54
N PRO A 92 -10.66 1.50 0.99
CA PRO A 92 -10.61 1.81 -0.43
C PRO A 92 -10.58 0.54 -1.30
N TRP A 93 -11.62 0.37 -2.12
CA TRP A 93 -11.86 -0.80 -2.97
C TRP A 93 -11.96 -2.16 -2.24
N GLY A 94 -12.18 -2.18 -0.92
CA GLY A 94 -12.22 -3.39 -0.10
C GLY A 94 -10.84 -4.03 0.12
N ILE A 95 -9.76 -3.26 -0.01
CA ILE A 95 -8.41 -3.74 0.27
C ILE A 95 -8.09 -3.49 1.74
N ASP A 96 -7.65 -4.50 2.48
CA ASP A 96 -7.47 -4.40 3.94
C ASP A 96 -6.00 -4.36 4.37
N LEU A 97 -5.11 -4.95 3.58
CA LEU A 97 -3.69 -5.06 3.90
C LEU A 97 -2.83 -4.64 2.70
N LEU A 98 -1.75 -3.91 2.97
CA LEU A 98 -0.67 -3.66 2.00
C LEU A 98 0.60 -4.36 2.43
N VAL A 99 1.32 -4.92 1.45
CA VAL A 99 2.67 -5.48 1.62
C VAL A 99 3.64 -4.65 0.79
N PHE A 100 4.67 -4.10 1.44
CA PHE A 100 5.69 -3.29 0.78
C PHE A 100 6.96 -4.13 0.59
N GLY A 101 7.46 -4.15 -0.64
CA GLY A 101 8.69 -4.84 -1.01
C GLY A 101 9.69 -3.91 -1.69
N ASN A 102 10.65 -4.48 -2.43
CA ASN A 102 11.61 -3.69 -3.21
C ASN A 102 11.34 -3.68 -4.72
N SER A 103 10.20 -4.23 -5.16
CA SER A 103 9.70 -4.07 -6.52
C SER A 103 9.76 -2.61 -6.96
N GLY A 104 10.20 -2.40 -8.21
CA GLY A 104 10.34 -1.07 -8.80
C GLY A 104 9.99 -1.06 -10.29
N LEU A 105 9.78 0.13 -10.83
CA LEU A 105 9.56 0.34 -12.26
C LEU A 105 10.88 0.60 -12.98
N LEU A 106 11.04 -0.02 -14.14
CA LEU A 106 12.15 0.27 -15.04
C LEU A 106 11.97 1.67 -15.63
N ASP A 107 13.02 2.49 -15.58
CA ASP A 107 13.04 3.80 -16.22
C ASP A 107 13.57 3.72 -17.66
N ASN A 108 12.67 3.75 -18.64
CA ASN A 108 13.01 3.70 -20.06
C ASN A 108 13.64 4.99 -20.60
N SER A 109 13.72 6.05 -19.79
CA SER A 109 14.32 7.32 -20.17
C SER A 109 15.10 7.93 -19.02
N TRP A 110 15.93 7.12 -18.35
CA TRP A 110 16.69 7.53 -17.17
C TRP A 110 17.40 8.89 -17.35
N PRO A 111 17.27 9.83 -16.40
CA PRO A 111 16.57 9.74 -15.10
C PRO A 111 15.14 10.31 -15.10
N ALA A 112 14.44 10.33 -16.24
CA ALA A 112 13.16 11.02 -16.37
C ALA A 112 11.95 10.27 -15.77
N GLY A 113 12.11 9.02 -15.33
CA GLY A 113 11.04 8.20 -14.77
C GLY A 113 9.96 7.90 -15.81
N ILE A 114 10.32 7.26 -16.93
CA ILE A 114 9.32 6.77 -17.89
C ILE A 114 9.11 5.28 -17.67
N VAL A 115 7.88 4.87 -17.37
CA VAL A 115 7.53 3.47 -17.06
C VAL A 115 7.88 2.55 -18.22
N GLY A 116 8.83 1.65 -17.99
CA GLY A 116 9.36 0.71 -18.98
C GLY A 116 9.10 -0.77 -18.69
N GLY A 117 8.56 -1.07 -17.52
CA GLY A 117 8.33 -2.42 -17.01
C GLY A 117 8.52 -2.44 -15.50
N VAL A 118 8.60 -3.64 -14.93
CA VAL A 118 8.84 -3.88 -13.50
C VAL A 118 10.15 -4.65 -13.34
N PHE A 119 10.87 -4.40 -12.26
CA PHE A 119 11.96 -5.22 -11.75
C PHE A 119 11.68 -5.61 -10.29
N SER A 120 12.34 -6.66 -9.81
CA SER A 120 12.17 -7.18 -8.44
C SER A 120 10.76 -7.73 -8.09
N ASP A 121 9.96 -8.10 -9.10
CA ASP A 121 8.71 -8.88 -8.92
C ASP A 121 9.07 -10.35 -8.58
N ASP A 122 9.68 -10.53 -7.42
CA ASP A 122 10.35 -11.75 -6.96
C ASP A 122 9.37 -12.73 -6.25
N GLY A 123 8.11 -12.31 -6.09
CA GLY A 123 7.01 -13.13 -5.62
C GLY A 123 6.91 -13.18 -4.08
N GLY A 124 6.64 -14.37 -3.55
CA GLY A 124 6.52 -14.59 -2.10
C GLY A 124 5.06 -14.83 -1.70
N GLN A 125 4.77 -16.08 -1.33
CA GLN A 125 3.41 -16.49 -0.98
C GLN A 125 2.99 -15.79 0.30
N ILE A 126 1.94 -14.98 0.20
CA ILE A 126 1.31 -14.32 1.35
C ILE A 126 0.31 -15.28 1.99
N GLU A 127 0.37 -15.42 3.30
CA GLU A 127 -0.55 -16.21 4.09
C GLU A 127 -0.97 -15.41 5.32
N VAL A 128 -2.26 -15.42 5.64
CA VAL A 128 -2.82 -14.63 6.75
C VAL A 128 -3.44 -15.53 7.81
N SER A 129 -3.47 -15.05 9.05
CA SER A 129 -4.03 -15.79 10.18
C SER A 129 -4.58 -14.87 11.27
N ALA A 130 -5.72 -15.24 11.85
CA ALA A 130 -6.25 -14.61 13.05
C ALA A 130 -5.51 -15.06 14.33
N ASP A 131 -4.94 -16.28 14.36
CA ASP A 131 -4.44 -16.91 15.59
C ASP A 131 -2.97 -17.37 15.53
N GLY A 132 -2.29 -17.15 14.41
CA GLY A 132 -0.91 -17.55 14.15
C GLY A 132 -0.72 -19.06 13.98
N LYS A 133 -1.81 -19.83 13.84
CA LYS A 133 -1.79 -21.30 13.76
C LYS A 133 -2.50 -21.82 12.52
N ASN A 134 -3.68 -21.26 12.23
CA ASN A 134 -4.48 -21.60 11.06
C ASN A 134 -4.23 -20.55 9.99
N TRP A 135 -3.59 -20.96 8.90
CA TRP A 135 -3.15 -20.08 7.83
C TRP A 135 -4.03 -20.23 6.60
N VAL A 136 -4.43 -19.10 6.01
CA VAL A 136 -5.12 -19.04 4.72
C VAL A 136 -4.18 -18.38 3.73
N ALA A 137 -3.91 -19.05 2.61
CA ALA A 137 -3.08 -18.51 1.55
C ALA A 137 -3.87 -17.47 0.73
N ILE A 138 -3.24 -16.34 0.45
CA ILE A 138 -3.73 -15.38 -0.53
C ILE A 138 -3.36 -15.89 -1.92
N THR A 139 -4.32 -15.95 -2.85
CA THR A 139 -4.10 -16.53 -4.19
C THR A 139 -4.17 -15.50 -5.31
N THR A 140 -4.40 -14.24 -4.97
CA THR A 140 -4.60 -13.15 -5.94
C THR A 140 -3.31 -12.37 -6.21
N ASN A 141 -2.40 -12.33 -5.23
CA ASN A 141 -1.22 -11.48 -5.22
C ASN A 141 -0.06 -12.17 -4.48
N GLU A 142 1.16 -11.70 -4.74
CA GLU A 142 2.40 -12.11 -4.11
C GLU A 142 3.02 -10.91 -3.36
N ALA A 143 3.89 -11.17 -2.38
CA ALA A 143 4.39 -10.17 -1.45
C ALA A 143 5.16 -9.03 -2.14
N ASP A 144 6.15 -9.39 -2.95
CA ASP A 144 7.00 -8.46 -3.69
C ASP A 144 6.50 -8.38 -5.14
N GLY A 145 5.55 -7.46 -5.38
CA GLY A 145 4.78 -7.37 -6.61
C GLY A 145 4.53 -5.94 -7.10
N LEU A 146 3.58 -5.78 -8.03
CA LEU A 146 3.26 -4.48 -8.64
C LEU A 146 2.73 -3.48 -7.61
N TRP A 147 2.97 -2.20 -7.91
CA TRP A 147 2.81 -0.98 -7.10
C TRP A 147 3.97 -0.71 -6.15
N PRO A 148 5.17 -0.41 -6.70
CA PRO A 148 6.34 -0.02 -5.92
C PRO A 148 6.08 1.05 -4.85
N THR A 149 6.85 0.97 -3.76
CA THR A 149 6.79 1.96 -2.68
C THR A 149 7.07 3.36 -3.20
N CYS A 150 6.24 4.32 -2.80
CA CYS A 150 6.37 5.74 -3.10
C CYS A 150 6.37 6.50 -1.78
N GLY A 151 7.50 7.09 -1.39
CA GLY A 151 7.63 7.79 -0.10
C GLY A 151 7.03 9.19 -0.09
N PHE A 152 6.94 9.85 -1.23
CA PHE A 152 6.48 11.24 -1.35
C PHE A 152 5.77 11.47 -2.69
N ILE A 153 4.63 12.16 -2.66
CA ILE A 153 3.83 12.44 -3.87
C ILE A 153 4.27 13.71 -4.60
N ASP A 154 5.16 14.51 -4.01
CA ASP A 154 5.66 15.78 -4.56
C ASP A 154 7.14 15.75 -4.96
N SER A 155 7.75 14.56 -5.00
CA SER A 155 9.16 14.38 -5.37
C SER A 155 9.33 13.84 -6.79
N GLN A 156 10.45 14.17 -7.42
CA GLN A 156 10.90 13.51 -8.65
C GLN A 156 11.59 12.17 -8.32
N PRO A 157 11.68 11.22 -9.27
CA PRO A 157 12.00 9.83 -8.96
C PRO A 157 13.33 9.58 -8.23
N TYR A 158 14.31 10.46 -8.42
CA TYR A 158 15.66 10.31 -7.88
C TYR A 158 16.11 11.54 -7.08
N ASP A 159 15.16 12.31 -6.55
CA ASP A 159 15.49 13.48 -5.73
C ASP A 159 16.30 13.07 -4.50
N ALA A 160 17.41 13.76 -4.26
CA ALA A 160 18.33 13.48 -3.15
C ALA A 160 17.93 14.15 -1.83
N VAL A 161 16.71 14.68 -1.76
CA VAL A 161 16.12 15.34 -0.59
C VAL A 161 14.67 14.90 -0.47
N GLU A 162 14.19 14.81 0.76
CA GLU A 162 12.80 14.47 1.04
C GLU A 162 11.82 15.46 0.41
N GLY A 163 10.68 14.92 -0.04
CA GLY A 163 9.52 15.72 -0.43
C GLY A 163 8.88 16.40 0.78
N SER A 164 7.97 17.34 0.51
CA SER A 164 7.21 18.02 1.56
C SER A 164 5.86 17.36 1.84
N GLN A 165 5.42 16.46 0.96
CA GLN A 165 4.15 15.74 1.05
C GLN A 165 4.43 14.23 1.08
N PRO A 166 4.56 13.64 2.28
CA PRO A 166 4.60 12.20 2.42
C PRO A 166 3.35 11.57 1.80
N SER A 167 3.54 10.45 1.10
CA SER A 167 2.44 9.59 0.72
C SER A 167 1.78 8.94 1.94
N ASP A 168 0.58 8.43 1.74
CA ASP A 168 -0.20 7.64 2.67
C ASP A 168 0.06 6.15 2.44
N PHE A 169 0.86 5.54 3.33
CA PHE A 169 1.12 4.09 3.33
C PHE A 169 -0.06 3.26 3.84
N THR A 170 -1.21 3.85 4.12
CA THR A 170 -2.46 3.13 4.43
C THR A 170 -3.48 3.22 3.29
N MET A 171 -3.08 3.79 2.15
CA MET A 171 -3.93 3.94 0.97
C MET A 171 -3.40 3.06 -0.18
N PRO A 172 -4.16 2.09 -0.72
CA PRO A 172 -3.76 1.31 -1.89
C PRO A 172 -3.72 2.15 -3.18
N VAL A 173 -2.98 1.65 -4.18
CA VAL A 173 -3.21 2.02 -5.58
C VAL A 173 -4.44 1.27 -6.08
N ASP A 174 -5.26 1.88 -6.95
CA ASP A 174 -6.49 1.27 -7.48
C ASP A 174 -6.21 -0.15 -8.03
N PRO A 175 -6.76 -1.21 -7.42
CA PRO A 175 -6.42 -2.60 -7.77
C PRO A 175 -6.92 -3.00 -9.16
N ARG A 176 -7.71 -2.16 -9.83
CA ARG A 176 -8.16 -2.36 -11.22
C ARG A 176 -7.09 -1.96 -12.24
N LEU A 177 -6.08 -1.18 -11.83
CA LEU A 177 -4.95 -0.83 -12.68
C LEU A 177 -4.08 -2.05 -12.95
N THR A 178 -3.42 -2.03 -14.11
CA THR A 178 -2.41 -3.01 -14.50
C THR A 178 -1.16 -2.30 -14.98
N LEU A 179 -0.04 -3.04 -15.07
CA LEU A 179 1.19 -2.48 -15.66
C LEU A 179 0.93 -1.88 -17.05
N ASN A 180 0.07 -2.50 -17.87
CA ASN A 180 -0.23 -2.02 -19.22
C ASN A 180 -0.89 -0.63 -19.22
N ASP A 181 -1.65 -0.28 -18.18
CA ASP A 181 -2.32 1.02 -18.08
C ASP A 181 -1.33 2.15 -17.82
N VAL A 182 -0.18 1.84 -17.22
CA VAL A 182 0.87 2.80 -16.86
C VAL A 182 2.11 2.76 -17.76
N MET A 183 2.22 1.79 -18.66
CA MET A 183 3.35 1.67 -19.58
C MET A 183 3.56 2.95 -20.41
N GLY A 184 4.77 3.50 -20.35
CA GLY A 184 5.16 4.69 -21.11
C GLY A 184 4.74 6.02 -20.49
N LEU A 185 4.04 6.02 -19.34
CA LEU A 185 3.75 7.23 -18.58
C LEU A 185 5.03 7.84 -17.99
N THR A 186 5.02 9.16 -17.85
CA THR A 186 6.01 9.90 -17.05
C THR A 186 5.75 9.71 -15.55
N ASN A 187 6.72 10.07 -14.71
CA ASN A 187 6.55 10.07 -13.26
C ASN A 187 5.32 10.85 -12.82
N ASP A 188 5.13 12.08 -13.29
CA ASP A 188 4.00 12.93 -12.87
C ASP A 188 2.64 12.31 -13.27
N GLU A 189 2.56 11.67 -14.44
CA GLU A 189 1.35 10.95 -14.88
C GLU A 189 1.11 9.67 -14.06
N LEU A 190 2.17 8.95 -13.70
CA LEU A 190 2.09 7.78 -12.82
C LEU A 190 1.63 8.19 -11.41
N ILE A 191 2.20 9.25 -10.84
CA ILE A 191 1.84 9.73 -9.50
C ILE A 191 0.39 10.20 -9.43
N ALA A 192 -0.19 10.68 -10.55
CA ALA A 192 -1.62 10.95 -10.61
C ALA A 192 -2.49 9.70 -10.37
N TYR A 193 -2.02 8.51 -10.74
CA TYR A 193 -2.67 7.23 -10.41
C TYR A 193 -2.41 6.76 -8.99
N TYR A 194 -1.23 7.05 -8.42
CA TYR A 194 -0.97 6.80 -7.00
C TYR A 194 -1.84 7.70 -6.11
N ARG A 195 -2.17 8.92 -6.56
CA ARG A 195 -2.90 9.92 -5.76
C ARG A 195 -2.13 10.21 -4.46
N THR A 196 -2.68 9.81 -3.31
CA THR A 196 -2.02 9.87 -2.01
C THR A 196 -1.33 8.56 -1.65
N SER A 197 -1.59 7.45 -2.35
CA SER A 197 -1.04 6.12 -2.04
C SER A 197 0.48 6.11 -1.97
N GLY A 198 1.00 5.37 -1.00
CA GLY A 198 2.41 5.02 -0.92
C GLY A 198 2.80 3.73 -1.66
N GLY A 199 1.90 3.13 -2.43
CA GLY A 199 2.12 1.87 -3.13
C GLY A 199 1.79 0.64 -2.28
N GLY A 200 2.54 -0.44 -2.50
CA GLY A 200 2.37 -1.73 -1.85
C GLY A 200 1.41 -2.66 -2.60
N THR A 201 1.64 -3.96 -2.46
CA THR A 201 0.76 -5.00 -2.97
C THR A 201 -0.57 -4.99 -2.18
N PRO A 202 -1.73 -4.78 -2.83
CA PRO A 202 -3.03 -4.76 -2.16
C PRO A 202 -3.57 -6.17 -1.91
N ILE A 203 -4.14 -6.41 -0.73
CA ILE A 203 -4.76 -7.67 -0.30
C ILE A 203 -6.16 -7.42 0.25
N ASP A 204 -7.15 -8.08 -0.35
CA ASP A 204 -8.55 -8.15 0.11
C ASP A 204 -8.75 -9.44 0.94
N LEU A 205 -9.18 -9.30 2.20
CA LEU A 205 -9.41 -10.41 3.13
C LEU A 205 -10.76 -11.10 2.93
N ALA A 206 -11.74 -10.49 2.28
CA ALA A 206 -13.06 -11.08 2.04
C ALA A 206 -12.96 -12.41 1.29
N GLY A 207 -11.96 -12.54 0.40
CA GLY A 207 -11.65 -13.78 -0.31
C GLY A 207 -11.20 -14.94 0.60
N THR A 208 -10.74 -14.64 1.81
CA THR A 208 -10.26 -15.63 2.80
C THR A 208 -11.37 -16.16 3.71
N GLY A 209 -12.46 -15.40 3.86
CA GLY A 209 -13.55 -15.68 4.80
C GLY A 209 -13.18 -15.46 6.28
N LEU A 210 -12.13 -14.70 6.56
CA LEU A 210 -11.74 -14.25 7.89
C LEU A 210 -12.21 -12.80 8.08
N ASP A 211 -12.91 -12.51 9.18
CA ASP A 211 -13.37 -11.15 9.50
C ASP A 211 -12.20 -10.23 9.94
N GLU A 212 -11.15 -10.81 10.52
CA GLU A 212 -9.94 -10.09 10.95
C GLU A 212 -8.72 -11.02 10.96
N ILE A 213 -7.52 -10.45 10.81
CA ILE A 213 -6.23 -11.14 10.93
C ILE A 213 -5.27 -10.37 11.84
N SER A 214 -4.39 -11.09 12.55
CA SER A 214 -3.34 -10.46 13.37
C SER A 214 -1.94 -10.90 12.97
N TYR A 215 -1.82 -11.82 12.01
CA TYR A 215 -0.56 -12.39 11.58
C TYR A 215 -0.52 -12.49 10.07
N VAL A 216 0.64 -12.11 9.51
CA VAL A 216 0.96 -12.27 8.09
C VAL A 216 2.24 -13.07 8.00
N ARG A 217 2.26 -14.05 7.10
CA ARG A 217 3.45 -14.82 6.75
C ARG A 217 3.76 -14.62 5.28
N ILE A 218 5.02 -14.36 4.99
CA ILE A 218 5.59 -14.48 3.65
C ILE A 218 6.40 -15.78 3.62
N SER A 219 6.11 -16.66 2.68
CA SER A 219 6.85 -17.92 2.50
C SER A 219 7.36 -18.06 1.07
N VAL A 220 8.52 -18.71 0.94
CA VAL A 220 9.17 -18.91 -0.37
C VAL A 220 9.31 -20.40 -0.63
N ASP A 221 8.81 -20.87 -1.78
CA ASP A 221 8.92 -22.26 -2.17
C ASP A 221 10.40 -22.71 -2.18
N ALA A 222 10.67 -23.92 -1.68
CA ALA A 222 12.05 -24.42 -1.54
C ALA A 222 12.76 -24.63 -2.88
N SER A 223 12.02 -24.65 -4.00
CA SER A 223 12.56 -24.71 -5.36
C SER A 223 12.67 -23.35 -6.05
N SER A 224 12.22 -22.28 -5.39
CA SER A 224 12.35 -20.91 -5.91
C SER A 224 13.81 -20.56 -6.17
N LYS A 225 14.00 -19.67 -7.14
CA LYS A 225 15.29 -19.02 -7.45
C LYS A 225 15.24 -17.52 -7.21
N LEU A 226 14.08 -17.02 -6.80
CA LEU A 226 13.81 -15.63 -6.46
C LEU A 226 13.81 -15.50 -4.94
N SER A 227 14.14 -14.31 -4.46
CA SER A 227 14.22 -14.00 -3.05
C SER A 227 13.47 -12.71 -2.79
N PRO A 228 12.17 -12.75 -2.50
CA PRO A 228 11.41 -11.53 -2.27
C PRO A 228 12.01 -10.73 -1.12
N GLU A 229 11.96 -9.41 -1.26
CA GLU A 229 12.41 -8.47 -0.25
C GLU A 229 11.22 -7.69 0.33
N ILE A 230 11.20 -7.54 1.66
CA ILE A 230 10.08 -6.92 2.39
C ILE A 230 10.56 -5.69 3.16
N ASP A 231 9.86 -4.58 2.97
CA ASP A 231 10.07 -3.25 3.57
C ASP A 231 8.98 -2.90 4.61
N GLY A 232 7.85 -3.62 4.62
CA GLY A 232 6.82 -3.38 5.63
C GLY A 232 5.44 -3.94 5.30
N PHE A 233 4.52 -3.73 6.24
CA PHE A 233 3.12 -4.13 6.13
C PHE A 233 2.24 -3.06 6.77
N SER A 234 1.08 -2.80 6.19
CA SER A 234 0.12 -1.85 6.76
C SER A 234 -1.32 -2.34 6.71
N ASP A 235 -2.05 -2.04 7.77
CA ASP A 235 -3.50 -1.98 7.82
C ASP A 235 -3.97 -0.81 6.93
N VAL A 236 -4.91 -1.06 6.04
CA VAL A 236 -5.49 -0.02 5.18
C VAL A 236 -6.46 0.81 6.01
N GLN A 237 -6.41 2.12 5.83
CA GLN A 237 -7.31 3.02 6.55
C GLN A 237 -8.67 3.08 5.85
N GLU A 238 -9.71 2.84 6.62
CA GLU A 238 -11.11 3.01 6.22
C GLU A 238 -11.38 4.41 5.65
N GLN A 239 -12.08 4.46 4.53
CA GLN A 239 -12.60 5.71 3.98
C GLN A 239 -13.80 6.18 4.81
N PHE A 240 -13.76 7.43 5.28
CA PHE A 240 -14.96 8.07 5.79
C PHE A 240 -15.95 8.29 4.66
N VAL A 241 -17.15 7.72 4.77
CA VAL A 241 -18.21 7.90 3.77
C VAL A 241 -18.44 9.40 3.53
N GLY A 242 -18.29 9.83 2.28
CA GLY A 242 -18.39 11.23 1.87
C GLY A 242 -17.06 11.97 1.70
N ASP A 243 -15.96 11.48 2.28
CA ASP A 243 -14.63 12.08 2.13
C ASP A 243 -13.94 11.48 0.90
N VAL A 244 -14.12 12.14 -0.24
CA VAL A 244 -13.70 11.65 -1.56
C VAL A 244 -12.19 11.86 -1.76
N ASN A 245 -11.63 12.85 -1.07
CA ASN A 245 -10.22 13.22 -1.18
C ASN A 245 -9.34 12.72 -0.02
N MET A 246 -9.93 11.99 0.94
CA MET A 246 -9.27 11.34 2.07
C MET A 246 -8.50 12.31 2.98
N ASN A 247 -9.01 13.53 3.19
CA ASN A 247 -8.38 14.52 4.07
C ASN A 247 -8.92 14.52 5.51
N GLY A 248 -9.86 13.64 5.82
CA GLY A 248 -10.53 13.51 7.11
C GLY A 248 -11.73 14.46 7.30
N VAL A 249 -12.15 15.19 6.26
CA VAL A 249 -13.24 16.19 6.31
C VAL A 249 -14.16 16.01 5.11
N VAL A 250 -15.45 15.88 5.36
CA VAL A 250 -16.50 15.88 4.33
C VAL A 250 -16.96 17.31 4.10
N ASP A 251 -16.57 17.92 2.98
CA ASP A 251 -16.89 19.30 2.63
C ASP A 251 -17.26 19.52 1.14
N VAL A 252 -17.30 20.79 0.72
CA VAL A 252 -17.65 21.19 -0.65
C VAL A 252 -16.66 20.68 -1.70
N THR A 253 -15.41 20.44 -1.32
CA THR A 253 -14.38 19.88 -2.19
C THR A 253 -14.76 18.46 -2.59
N ASP A 254 -15.17 17.63 -1.64
CA ASP A 254 -15.64 16.27 -1.90
C ASP A 254 -16.87 16.26 -2.79
N LEU A 255 -17.83 17.12 -2.49
CA LEU A 255 -19.03 17.28 -3.30
C LEU A 255 -18.70 17.62 -4.75
N LEU A 256 -17.76 18.54 -4.98
CA LEU A 256 -17.38 18.95 -6.32
C LEU A 256 -16.62 17.86 -7.07
N ILE A 257 -15.77 17.08 -6.39
CA ILE A 257 -15.08 15.93 -6.98
C ILE A 257 -16.12 14.86 -7.36
N LEU A 258 -17.00 14.48 -6.44
CA LEU A 258 -18.02 13.46 -6.66
C LEU A 258 -18.97 13.82 -7.80
N VAL A 259 -19.53 15.03 -7.81
CA VAL A 259 -20.45 15.46 -8.88
C VAL A 259 -19.71 15.59 -10.22
N GLY A 260 -18.43 15.96 -10.19
CA GLY A 260 -17.56 15.99 -11.36
C GLY A 260 -17.32 14.61 -11.98
N SER A 261 -17.52 13.54 -11.22
CA SER A 261 -17.26 12.15 -11.61
C SER A 261 -18.52 11.29 -11.79
N PHE A 262 -19.71 11.90 -11.87
CA PHE A 262 -20.95 11.17 -12.12
C PHE A 262 -20.88 10.29 -13.38
N GLY A 263 -21.24 9.02 -13.23
CA GLY A 263 -21.16 8.01 -14.28
C GLY A 263 -20.43 6.75 -13.81
N PRO A 264 -20.01 5.88 -14.75
CA PRO A 264 -19.20 4.71 -14.40
C PRO A 264 -17.93 5.11 -13.65
N ALA A 265 -17.60 4.41 -12.56
CA ALA A 265 -16.40 4.66 -11.79
C ALA A 265 -15.15 4.37 -12.62
N GLU A 266 -14.44 5.43 -13.02
CA GLU A 266 -13.22 5.32 -13.84
C GLU A 266 -12.10 4.60 -13.07
N ILE A 267 -11.24 3.88 -13.79
CA ILE A 267 -10.02 3.28 -13.24
C ILE A 267 -9.05 4.41 -12.90
N GLY A 268 -8.53 4.43 -11.66
CA GLY A 268 -7.76 5.55 -11.13
C GLY A 268 -8.61 6.79 -10.81
N GLY A 269 -9.94 6.68 -10.88
CA GLY A 269 -10.87 7.74 -10.53
C GLY A 269 -10.89 8.05 -9.02
N PRO A 270 -11.68 9.05 -8.60
CA PRO A 270 -11.88 9.32 -7.18
C PRO A 270 -12.62 8.19 -6.46
N LEU A 271 -12.35 8.08 -5.15
CA LEU A 271 -13.08 7.22 -4.23
C LEU A 271 -14.46 7.83 -3.92
N ALA A 272 -15.33 7.87 -4.93
CA ALA A 272 -16.64 8.51 -4.86
C ALA A 272 -17.80 7.51 -5.00
N ASP A 273 -17.51 6.23 -5.23
CA ASP A 273 -18.49 5.13 -5.26
C ASP A 273 -18.53 4.51 -3.86
N PHE A 274 -19.46 4.99 -3.02
CA PHE A 274 -19.55 4.59 -1.62
C PHE A 274 -20.42 3.34 -1.41
N ASN A 275 -21.19 2.94 -2.42
CA ASN A 275 -22.03 1.74 -2.36
C ASN A 275 -21.41 0.53 -3.08
N GLY A 276 -20.30 0.73 -3.80
CA GLY A 276 -19.52 -0.31 -4.46
C GLY A 276 -20.18 -0.89 -5.72
N ASP A 277 -21.11 -0.17 -6.36
CA ASP A 277 -21.83 -0.65 -7.55
C ASP A 277 -21.17 -0.28 -8.89
N LEU A 278 -20.00 0.37 -8.83
CA LEU A 278 -19.18 0.86 -9.94
C LEU A 278 -19.84 2.01 -10.73
N ILE A 279 -20.81 2.70 -10.14
CA ILE A 279 -21.47 3.87 -10.72
C ILE A 279 -21.53 4.97 -9.67
N ILE A 280 -20.85 6.09 -9.94
CA ILE A 280 -20.95 7.30 -9.12
C ILE A 280 -22.25 8.01 -9.51
N ASP A 281 -23.24 8.01 -8.63
CA ASP A 281 -24.54 8.62 -8.90
C ASP A 281 -25.17 9.37 -7.71
N VAL A 282 -26.50 9.50 -7.74
CA VAL A 282 -27.24 10.20 -6.70
C VAL A 282 -27.18 9.46 -5.35
N ILE A 283 -27.00 8.14 -5.33
CA ILE A 283 -26.86 7.36 -4.11
C ILE A 283 -25.59 7.78 -3.37
N ASP A 284 -24.46 7.91 -4.07
CA ASP A 284 -23.20 8.36 -3.48
C ASP A 284 -23.26 9.81 -3.03
N LEU A 285 -23.89 10.66 -3.84
CA LEU A 285 -24.13 12.05 -3.46
C LEU A 285 -24.93 12.15 -2.15
N LEU A 286 -25.95 11.31 -1.97
CA LEU A 286 -26.74 11.27 -0.75
C LEU A 286 -25.94 10.73 0.44
N ALA A 287 -25.05 9.76 0.22
CA ALA A 287 -24.13 9.27 1.24
C ALA A 287 -23.18 10.38 1.71
N LEU A 288 -22.61 11.16 0.78
CA LEU A 288 -21.76 12.31 1.08
C LEU A 288 -22.51 13.39 1.85
N ILE A 289 -23.66 13.85 1.35
CA ILE A 289 -24.46 14.89 2.02
C ILE A 289 -24.90 14.44 3.42
N GLY A 290 -25.17 13.14 3.59
CA GLY A 290 -25.52 12.55 4.88
C GLY A 290 -24.42 12.66 5.95
N ASN A 291 -23.16 12.77 5.53
CA ASN A 291 -21.98 12.84 6.39
C ASN A 291 -21.32 14.23 6.41
N TRP A 292 -22.01 15.26 5.91
CA TRP A 292 -21.46 16.62 5.81
C TRP A 292 -20.91 17.14 7.14
N SER A 293 -19.64 17.54 7.14
CA SER A 293 -18.93 17.94 8.36
C SER A 293 -18.64 19.45 8.44
N SER A 294 -18.50 20.14 7.29
CA SER A 294 -18.34 21.61 7.24
C SER A 294 -18.75 22.23 5.92
#